data_AF-F2B2A6-F1
#
_entry.id   AF-F2B2A6-F1
#
_cell.length_a   1.000
_cell.length_b   1.000
_cell.length_c   1.000
_cell.angle_alpha   90.00
_cell.angle_beta   90.00
_cell.angle_gamma   90.00
#
_symmetry.space_group_name_H-M   'P 1'
#
loop_
_entity.id
_entity.type
_entity.pdbx_description
1 polymer ?
#
loop_
_entity_poly.entity_id
_entity_poly.type
_entity_poly.pdbx_seq_one_letter_code
_entity_poly.pdbx_strand_id
1 'polypeptide(L)'
;MPLFEIETDAHIIITWAENEDDAREVVDDAYPEDELMRLTKRPRDSWVISKGALGLTDRTLDPCMTARECLSKSAGDKVNAIRLYRMETGCDLEQARIAIESNMVMGW
;
A
#
# COMPACT_ATOMS: atom_id res chain seq x y z
N MET A 1 3.03 23.89 -9.85
CA MET A 1 2.62 23.07 -11.00
C MET A 1 1.19 22.59 -10.78
N PRO A 2 0.33 22.51 -11.79
CA PRO A 2 -1.00 21.92 -11.65
C PRO A 2 -0.98 20.38 -11.49
N LEU A 3 -2.04 19.84 -10.89
CA LEU A 3 -2.25 18.41 -10.73
C LEU A 3 -3.19 17.90 -11.85
N PHE A 4 -2.84 16.79 -12.49
CA PHE A 4 -3.62 16.15 -13.53
C PHE A 4 -4.14 14.78 -13.07
N GLU A 5 -5.36 14.46 -13.48
CA GLU A 5 -5.95 13.12 -13.48
C GLU A 5 -5.91 12.60 -14.92
N ILE A 6 -5.28 11.45 -15.13
CA ILE A 6 -5.19 10.80 -16.43
C ILE A 6 -5.77 9.40 -16.28
N GLU A 7 -6.79 9.10 -17.05
CA GLU A 7 -7.44 7.79 -17.10
C GLU A 7 -7.01 7.10 -18.38
N THR A 8 -6.45 5.91 -18.24
CA THR A 8 -6.10 5.01 -19.35
C THR A 8 -7.08 3.83 -19.36
N ASP A 9 -6.90 2.91 -20.29
CA ASP A 9 -7.63 1.64 -20.33
C ASP A 9 -7.34 0.71 -19.13
N ALA A 10 -6.18 0.88 -18.47
CA ALA A 10 -5.77 0.06 -17.32
C ALA A 10 -5.64 0.81 -15.97
N HIS A 11 -5.37 2.12 -15.99
CA HIS A 11 -4.96 2.88 -14.80
C HIS A 11 -5.63 4.25 -14.66
N ILE A 12 -5.69 4.75 -13.42
CA ILE A 12 -5.94 6.16 -13.12
C ILE A 12 -4.65 6.74 -12.52
N ILE A 13 -3.98 7.60 -13.27
CA ILE A 13 -2.69 8.20 -12.93
C ILE A 13 -2.91 9.63 -12.42
N ILE A 14 -2.28 9.94 -11.29
CA ILE A 14 -2.32 11.27 -10.66
C ILE A 14 -0.91 11.84 -10.65
N THR A 15 -0.68 12.90 -11.40
CA THR A 15 0.67 13.48 -11.57
C THR A 15 0.67 15.01 -11.57
N TRP A 16 1.79 15.58 -11.18
CA TRP A 16 2.05 17.01 -11.29
C TRP A 16 2.82 17.29 -12.58
N ALA A 17 2.31 18.22 -13.39
CA ALA A 17 2.93 18.59 -14.66
C ALA A 17 2.75 20.09 -14.91
N GLU A 18 3.50 20.75 -15.79
CA GLU A 18 3.29 22.18 -16.05
C GLU A 18 2.06 22.41 -16.93
N ASN A 19 1.88 21.56 -17.93
CA ASN A 19 0.79 21.59 -18.90
C ASN A 19 0.27 20.17 -19.25
N GLU A 20 -0.68 20.08 -20.18
CA GLU A 20 -1.29 18.79 -20.57
C GLU A 20 -0.35 17.88 -21.38
N ASP A 21 0.57 18.45 -22.15
CA ASP A 21 1.52 17.69 -22.95
C ASP A 21 2.56 17.02 -22.04
N ASP A 22 3.10 17.75 -21.05
CA ASP A 22 3.99 17.19 -20.03
C ASP A 22 3.29 16.07 -19.24
N ALA A 23 1.99 16.21 -18.97
CA ALA A 23 1.22 15.20 -18.26
C ALA A 23 1.05 13.93 -19.11
N ARG A 24 0.90 14.06 -20.43
CA ARG A 24 0.85 12.92 -21.36
C ARG A 24 2.19 12.21 -21.44
N GLU A 25 3.29 12.95 -21.51
CA GLU A 25 4.65 12.40 -21.54
C GLU A 25 4.92 11.48 -20.33
N VAL A 26 4.41 11.83 -19.15
CA VAL A 26 4.50 10.97 -17.95
C VAL A 26 3.85 9.59 -18.16
N VAL A 27 2.74 9.52 -18.91
CA VAL A 27 2.08 8.24 -19.22
C VAL A 27 2.90 7.48 -20.25
N ASP A 28 3.30 8.14 -21.34
CA ASP A 28 4.08 7.52 -22.41
C ASP A 28 5.40 6.93 -21.88
N ASP A 29 6.05 7.61 -20.93
CA ASP A 29 7.30 7.16 -20.31
C ASP A 29 7.12 5.99 -19.34
N ALA A 30 6.07 6.02 -18.51
CA ALA A 30 5.87 5.05 -17.43
C ALA A 30 5.05 3.82 -17.84
N TYR A 31 4.09 4.02 -18.76
CA TYR A 31 3.10 3.05 -19.21
C TYR A 31 2.87 3.20 -20.73
N PRO A 32 3.91 2.91 -21.57
CA PRO A 32 3.86 3.17 -23.02
C PRO A 32 2.80 2.36 -23.78
N GLU A 33 2.29 1.29 -23.18
CA GLU A 33 1.27 0.40 -23.80
C GLU A 33 -0.16 0.76 -23.39
N ASP A 34 -0.34 1.66 -22.42
CA ASP A 34 -1.65 2.08 -21.94
C ASP A 34 -2.29 3.07 -22.93
N GLU A 35 -3.58 2.88 -23.24
CA GLU A 35 -4.32 3.81 -24.11
C GLU A 35 -4.95 4.93 -23.28
N LEU A 36 -4.59 6.19 -23.56
CA LEU A 36 -5.15 7.36 -22.86
C LEU A 36 -6.62 7.59 -23.23
N MET A 37 -7.51 7.44 -22.25
CA MET A 37 -8.95 7.60 -22.39
C MET A 37 -9.42 9.02 -22.04
N ARG A 38 -8.87 9.61 -20.97
CA ARG A 38 -9.23 10.95 -20.50
C ARG A 38 -8.07 11.63 -19.79
N LEU A 39 -7.89 12.91 -20.04
CA LEU A 39 -6.94 13.77 -19.31
C LEU A 39 -7.68 14.98 -18.78
N THR A 40 -7.49 15.32 -17.51
CA THR A 40 -8.17 16.47 -16.89
C THR A 40 -7.28 17.17 -15.87
N LYS A 41 -7.12 18.48 -16.01
CA LYS A 41 -6.53 19.34 -14.98
C LYS A 41 -7.46 19.43 -13.77
N ARG A 42 -6.97 19.04 -12.60
CA ARG A 42 -7.77 19.12 -11.38
C ARG A 42 -7.92 20.56 -10.88
N PRO A 43 -9.09 20.90 -10.30
CA PRO A 43 -9.32 22.22 -9.70
C PRO A 43 -8.59 22.42 -8.35
N ARG A 44 -8.06 21.34 -7.75
CA ARG A 44 -7.32 21.34 -6.48
C ARG A 44 -6.09 20.44 -6.60
N ASP A 45 -5.12 20.70 -5.75
CA ASP A 45 -3.87 19.95 -5.56
C ASP A 45 -4.00 18.70 -4.69
N SER A 46 -5.21 18.39 -4.21
CA SER A 46 -5.47 17.24 -3.37
C SER A 46 -6.26 16.17 -4.13
N TRP A 47 -5.88 14.91 -3.94
CA TRP A 47 -6.63 13.74 -4.39
C TRP A 47 -7.02 12.88 -3.19
N VAL A 48 -8.27 12.41 -3.18
CA VAL A 48 -8.83 11.62 -2.08
C VAL A 48 -9.29 10.28 -2.61
N ILE A 49 -8.74 9.21 -2.05
CA ILE A 49 -9.27 7.86 -2.21
C ILE A 49 -10.11 7.53 -0.98
N SER A 50 -11.40 7.30 -1.18
CA SER A 50 -12.28 6.90 -0.07
C SER A 50 -12.00 5.45 0.32
N LYS A 51 -11.41 5.24 1.51
CA LYS A 51 -11.26 3.89 2.11
C LYS A 51 -12.59 3.15 2.17
N GLY A 52 -13.68 3.85 2.50
CA GLY A 52 -15.02 3.26 2.55
C GLY A 52 -15.51 2.79 1.18
N ALA A 53 -15.26 3.56 0.11
CA ALA A 53 -15.62 3.16 -1.26
C ALA A 53 -14.79 1.96 -1.76
N LEU A 54 -13.56 1.82 -1.26
CA LEU A 54 -12.70 0.65 -1.51
C LEU A 54 -13.04 -0.56 -0.64
N GLY A 55 -14.01 -0.48 0.28
CA GLY A 55 -14.28 -1.55 1.25
C GLY A 55 -13.19 -1.72 2.32
N LEU A 56 -12.23 -0.80 2.41
CA LEU A 56 -11.19 -0.75 3.45
C LEU A 56 -11.74 -0.12 4.74
N THR A 57 -12.86 -0.66 5.22
CA THR A 57 -13.60 -0.13 6.37
C THR A 57 -13.15 -0.72 7.70
N ASP A 58 -12.39 -1.82 7.65
CA ASP A 58 -11.89 -2.46 8.86
C ASP A 58 -10.84 -1.55 9.52
N ARG A 59 -11.20 -0.97 10.67
CA ARG A 59 -10.32 -0.10 11.46
C ARG A 59 -9.44 -0.91 12.42
N THR A 60 -9.75 -2.19 12.56
CA THR A 60 -9.13 -3.12 13.48
C THR A 60 -8.44 -4.18 12.64
N LEU A 61 -7.24 -3.85 12.15
CA LEU A 61 -6.23 -4.89 12.06
C LEU A 61 -5.92 -5.27 13.51
N ASP A 62 -6.73 -6.15 14.09
CA ASP A 62 -6.52 -6.59 15.45
C ASP A 62 -5.12 -7.19 15.51
N PRO A 63 -4.22 -6.61 16.33
CA PRO A 63 -2.86 -7.10 16.39
C PRO A 63 -2.91 -8.55 16.86
N CYS A 64 -2.29 -9.44 16.09
CA CYS A 64 -2.21 -10.85 16.45
C CYS A 64 -1.54 -10.97 17.82
N MET A 65 -2.29 -11.34 18.86
CA MET A 65 -1.76 -11.41 20.22
C MET A 65 -0.67 -12.48 20.38
N THR A 66 -0.81 -13.60 19.67
CA THR A 66 0.24 -14.64 19.63
C THR A 66 1.49 -14.16 18.94
N ALA A 67 1.35 -13.30 17.90
CA ALA A 67 2.48 -12.54 17.42
C ALA A 67 2.97 -11.76 18.64
N ARG A 68 2.16 -10.86 19.24
CA ARG A 68 2.46 -9.96 20.41
C ARG A 68 3.23 -10.53 21.59
N GLU A 69 3.20 -11.83 21.76
CA GLU A 69 4.04 -12.48 22.76
C GLU A 69 5.41 -12.90 22.21
N CYS A 70 5.50 -13.36 20.96
CA CYS A 70 6.73 -13.81 20.30
C CYS A 70 7.81 -12.73 20.14
N LEU A 71 7.49 -11.51 19.67
CA LEU A 71 8.46 -10.38 19.68
C LEU A 71 8.80 -9.93 21.11
N SER A 72 7.90 -10.01 22.10
CA SER A 72 8.20 -9.67 23.49
C SER A 72 9.19 -10.68 24.08
N LYS A 73 8.93 -11.98 23.87
CA LYS A 73 9.83 -13.09 24.23
C LYS A 73 11.19 -13.03 23.52
N SER A 74 11.26 -12.41 22.34
CA SER A 74 12.49 -12.25 21.56
C SER A 74 13.08 -10.84 21.60
N ALA A 75 12.58 -9.97 22.49
CA ALA A 75 13.03 -8.58 22.63
C ALA A 75 13.05 -7.78 21.29
N GLY A 76 12.09 -8.03 20.41
CA GLY A 76 11.97 -7.38 19.11
C GLY A 76 12.81 -8.02 18.00
N ASP A 77 13.54 -9.10 18.27
CA ASP A 77 14.30 -9.81 17.24
C ASP A 77 13.37 -10.54 16.26
N LYS A 78 13.27 -10.00 15.05
CA LYS A 78 12.35 -10.47 14.01
C LYS A 78 12.54 -11.95 13.67
N VAL A 79 13.77 -12.42 13.52
CA VAL A 79 14.05 -13.80 13.08
C VAL A 79 13.64 -14.79 14.15
N ASN A 80 13.95 -14.50 15.42
CA ASN A 80 13.54 -15.31 16.55
C ASN A 80 12.02 -15.26 16.76
N ALA A 81 11.38 -14.11 16.61
CA ALA A 81 9.92 -13.99 16.70
C ALA A 81 9.21 -14.82 15.64
N ILE A 82 9.68 -14.80 14.38
CA ILE A 82 9.14 -15.63 13.30
C ILE A 82 9.28 -17.11 13.65
N ARG A 83 10.44 -17.53 14.15
CA ARG A 83 10.68 -18.91 14.57
C ARG A 83 9.73 -19.34 15.69
N LEU A 84 9.57 -18.51 16.73
CA LEU A 84 8.65 -18.78 17.85
C LEU A 84 7.20 -18.88 17.37
N TYR A 85 6.76 -17.92 16.54
CA TYR A 85 5.40 -17.88 16.03
C TYR A 85 5.05 -19.12 15.19
N ARG A 86 5.98 -19.59 14.35
CA ARG A 86 5.82 -20.83 13.59
C ARG A 86 5.70 -22.06 14.47
N MET A 87 6.49 -22.12 15.56
CA MET A 87 6.40 -23.22 16.52
C MET A 87 5.06 -23.22 17.27
N GLU A 88 4.51 -22.05 17.56
CA GLU A 88 3.29 -21.90 18.35
C GLU A 88 2.00 -22.10 17.52
N THR A 89 2.02 -21.71 16.25
CA THR A 89 0.84 -21.75 15.35
C THR A 89 0.87 -22.87 14.31
N GLY A 90 2.05 -23.41 13.99
CA GLY A 90 2.22 -24.38 12.92
C GLY A 90 2.11 -23.80 11.49
N CYS A 91 2.02 -22.48 11.34
CA CYS A 91 1.91 -21.85 10.01
C CYS A 91 3.22 -21.93 9.20
N ASP A 92 3.09 -21.66 7.91
CA ASP A 92 4.24 -21.57 7.03
C ASP A 92 5.10 -20.31 7.31
N LEU A 93 6.24 -20.23 6.62
CA LEU A 93 7.17 -19.11 6.81
C LEU A 93 6.60 -17.76 6.38
N GLU A 94 5.81 -17.74 5.31
CA GLU A 94 5.30 -16.50 4.73
C GLU A 94 4.20 -15.92 5.62
N GLN A 95 3.29 -16.77 6.09
CA GLN A 95 2.25 -16.38 7.05
C GLN A 95 2.86 -15.86 8.35
N ALA A 96 3.89 -16.55 8.89
CA ALA A 96 4.60 -16.08 10.07
C ALA A 96 5.31 -14.74 9.85
N ARG A 97 5.93 -14.56 8.68
CA ARG A 97 6.59 -13.31 8.30
C ARG A 97 5.58 -12.16 8.27
N ILE A 98 4.45 -12.34 7.58
CA ILE A 98 3.38 -11.34 7.48
C ILE A 98 2.85 -10.98 8.87
N ALA A 99 2.56 -11.99 9.71
CA ALA A 99 2.01 -11.77 11.04
C ALA A 99 2.97 -10.98 11.95
N ILE A 100 4.26 -11.33 11.96
CA ILE A 100 5.28 -10.64 12.75
C ILE A 100 5.52 -9.22 12.22
N GLU A 101 5.75 -9.06 10.92
CA GLU A 101 6.05 -7.74 10.32
C GLU A 101 4.89 -6.76 10.46
N SER A 102 3.65 -7.22 10.24
CA SER A 102 2.45 -6.39 10.41
C SER A 102 2.35 -5.85 11.84
N ASN A 103 2.70 -6.68 12.82
CA ASN A 103 2.69 -6.32 14.22
C ASN A 103 3.86 -5.37 14.60
N MET A 104 5.05 -5.53 14.00
CA MET A 104 6.15 -4.57 14.14
C MET A 104 5.76 -3.19 13.61
N VAL A 105 5.10 -3.13 12.43
CA VAL A 105 4.62 -1.88 11.82
C VAL A 105 3.57 -1.18 12.68
N MET A 106 2.73 -1.95 13.39
CA MET A 106 1.75 -1.43 14.34
C MET A 106 2.35 -0.98 15.67
N GLY A 107 3.68 -0.97 15.79
CA GLY A 107 4.37 -0.48 16.98
C GLY A 107 4.20 -1.38 18.20
N TRP A 108 4.26 -2.70 17.99
CA TRP A 108 4.47 -3.64 19.08
C TRP A 108 5.42 -3.12 20.16
#